data_AF-A0A2N7R1X5-F1
#
_entry.id   AF-A0A2N7R1X5-F1
#
_cell.length_a   1.000
_cell.length_b   1.000
_cell.length_c   1.000
_cell.angle_alpha   90.00
_cell.angle_beta   90.00
_cell.angle_gamma   90.00
#
_symmetry.space_group_name_H-M   'P 1'
#
loop_
_entity.id
_entity.type
_entity.pdbx_description
1 polymer ?
#
loop_
_entity_poly.entity_id
_entity_poly.type
_entity_poly.pdbx_seq_one_letter_code
_entity_poly.pdbx_strand_id
1 'polypeptide(L)' 'MRDLPEPIQRQIPPIAIGGYIYSKNPADRLLLIDKVLRHEGEELAPGLVLEKLQPKAAIFSFKGYRYRVPY' A
#
# COMPACT_ATOMS: atom_id res chain seq x y z
N MET A 1 5.74 3.94 14.27
CA MET A 1 5.98 3.37 12.92
C MET A 1 7.47 3.27 12.76
N ARG A 2 8.00 2.21 12.13
CA ARG A 2 9.43 2.21 11.77
C ARG A 2 9.60 3.16 10.60
N ASP A 3 10.39 4.20 10.78
CA ASP A 3 10.83 5.02 9.65
C ASP A 3 11.63 4.12 8.70
N LEU A 4 11.28 4.14 7.41
CA LEU A 4 12.06 3.41 6.42
C LEU A 4 13.45 4.05 6.33
N PRO A 5 14.54 3.26 6.21
CA PRO A 5 15.84 3.83 5.92
C PRO A 5 15.79 4.64 4.62
N GLU A 6 16.45 5.81 4.58
CA GLU A 6 16.49 6.68 3.38
C GLU A 6 16.83 5.92 2.07
N PRO A 7 17.83 5.01 2.04
CA PRO A 7 18.15 4.28 0.82
C PRO A 7 17.00 3.41 0.31
N ILE A 8 16.15 2.91 1.21
CA ILE A 8 14.97 2.11 0.87
C ILE A 8 13.85 3.03 0.38
N GLN A 9 13.62 4.16 1.04
CA GLN A 9 12.59 5.13 0.61
C GLN A 9 12.79 5.57 -0.85
N ARG A 10 14.04 5.85 -1.25
CA ARG A 10 14.37 6.25 -2.63
C ARG A 10 14.18 5.14 -3.67
N GLN A 11 14.11 3.88 -3.23
CA GLN A 11 13.89 2.73 -4.10
C GLN A 11 12.40 2.36 -4.23
N ILE A 12 11.52 2.97 -3.43
CA ILE A 12 10.09 2.70 -3.52
C ILE A 12 9.60 3.14 -4.90
N PRO A 13 8.99 2.25 -5.68
CA PRO A 13 8.37 2.63 -6.95
C PRO A 13 7.31 3.72 -6.73
N PRO A 14 7.31 4.80 -7.53
CA PRO A 14 6.26 5.80 -7.44
C PRO A 14 4.92 5.15 -7.82
N ILE A 15 3.92 5.32 -6.97
CA ILE A 15 2.54 4.87 -7.21
C ILE A 15 1.57 6.04 -7.03
N ALA A 16 0.55 6.12 -7.87
CA ALA A 16 -0.50 7.14 -7.74
C ALA A 16 -1.73 6.54 -7.04
N ILE A 17 -2.00 6.98 -5.81
CA ILE A 17 -3.22 6.61 -5.08
C ILE A 17 -4.34 7.57 -5.50
N GLY A 18 -5.35 7.04 -6.19
CA GLY A 18 -6.49 7.83 -6.69
C GLY A 18 -7.71 7.84 -5.77
N GLY A 19 -7.78 6.93 -4.81
CA GLY A 19 -8.93 6.78 -3.90
C GLY A 19 -8.97 5.41 -3.25
N TYR A 20 -9.93 5.20 -2.35
CA TYR A 20 -10.08 3.96 -1.61
C TYR A 20 -11.56 3.63 -1.40
N ILE A 21 -11.86 2.34 -1.30
CA ILE A 21 -13.15 1.81 -0.88
C ILE A 21 -12.89 1.02 0.39
N TYR A 22 -13.40 1.53 1.51
CA TYR A 22 -13.26 0.85 2.79
C TYR A 22 -14.52 0.04 3.13
N SER A 23 -14.32 -1.22 3.48
CA SER A 23 -15.34 -2.11 4.04
C SER A 23 -14.84 -2.70 5.36
N LYS A 24 -15.77 -3.06 6.25
CA LYS A 24 -15.45 -3.83 7.45
C LYS A 24 -14.87 -5.21 7.07
N ASN A 25 -15.40 -5.81 6.00
CA ASN A 25 -14.89 -7.05 5.43
C ASN A 25 -13.61 -6.79 4.63
N PRO A 26 -12.45 -7.40 4.98
CA PRO A 26 -11.19 -7.20 4.27
C PRO A 26 -11.25 -7.55 2.77
N ALA A 27 -12.03 -8.56 2.39
CA ALA A 27 -12.15 -9.00 0.99
C ALA A 27 -12.76 -7.92 0.08
N ASP A 28 -13.59 -7.04 0.63
CA ASP A 28 -14.27 -5.97 -0.11
C ASP A 28 -13.50 -4.64 -0.06
N ARG A 29 -12.32 -4.61 0.56
CA ARG A 29 -11.49 -3.41 0.62
C ARG A 29 -10.68 -3.28 -0.67
N LEU A 30 -10.71 -2.09 -1.23
CA LEU A 30 -10.03 -1.78 -2.47
C LEU A 30 -9.28 -0.46 -2.35
N LEU A 31 -8.12 -0.40 -2.99
CA LEU A 31 -7.35 0.82 -3.16
C LEU A 31 -7.14 1.06 -4.66
N LEU A 32 -7.44 2.27 -5.13
CA LEU A 32 -7.19 2.66 -6.51
C LEU A 32 -5.73 3.10 -6.63
N ILE A 33 -4.90 2.27 -7.25
CA ILE A 33 -3.48 2.52 -7.48
C ILE A 33 -3.22 2.49 -8.98
N ASP A 34 -2.65 3.56 -9.53
CA ASP A 34 -2.34 3.70 -10.96
C ASP A 34 -3.56 3.39 -11.84
N LYS A 35 -4.73 3.87 -11.41
CA LYS A 35 -6.04 3.67 -12.04
C LYS A 35 -6.55 2.22 -12.05
N VAL A 36 -5.93 1.33 -11.28
CA VAL A 36 -6.35 -0.07 -11.09
C VAL A 36 -6.79 -0.30 -9.65
N LEU A 37 -7.90 -1.01 -9.46
CA LEU A 37 -8.38 -1.41 -8.14
C LEU A 37 -7.55 -2.60 -7.63
N ARG A 38 -7.03 -2.48 -6.41
CA ARG A 38 -6.13 -3.46 -5.78
C ARG A 38 -6.66 -3.92 -4.44
N HIS A 39 -6.52 -5.20 -4.16
CA HIS A 39 -6.85 -5.83 -2.89
C HIS A 39 -5.63 -5.95 -1.95
N GLU A 40 -5.92 -6.17 -0.67
CA GLU A 40 -4.90 -6.61 0.30
C GLU A 40 -4.23 -7.91 -0.18
N GLY A 41 -2.90 -7.96 -0.11
CA GLY A 41 -2.06 -9.06 -0.57
C GLY A 41 -1.51 -8.93 -2.00
N GLU A 42 -1.99 -7.97 -2.79
CA GLU A 42 -1.50 -7.79 -4.17
C GLU A 42 -0.11 -7.15 -4.23
N GLU A 43 0.74 -7.67 -5.12
CA GLU A 43 2.00 -7.05 -5.51
C GLU A 43 1.75 -5.98 -6.58
N LEU A 44 2.19 -4.76 -6.30
CA LEU A 44 1.95 -3.58 -7.14
C LEU A 44 3.11 -3.30 -8.09
N ALA A 45 4.32 -3.64 -7.64
CA ALA A 45 5.57 -3.53 -8.35
C ALA A 45 6.58 -4.50 -7.71
N PRO A 46 7.70 -4.85 -8.36
CA PRO A 46 8.66 -5.82 -7.82
C PRO A 46 9.08 -5.51 -6.38
N GLY A 47 8.66 -6.37 -5.45
CA GLY A 47 8.93 -6.28 -4.03
C GLY A 47 8.07 -5.27 -3.25
N LEU A 48 7.11 -4.59 -3.88
CA LEU A 48 6.13 -3.68 -3.27
C LEU A 48 4.75 -4.35 -3.21
N VAL A 49 4.26 -4.60 -2.01
CA VAL A 49 3.00 -5.30 -1.75
C VAL A 49 2.05 -4.42 -0.96
N LEU A 50 0.78 -4.39 -1.35
CA LEU A 50 -0.30 -3.83 -0.54
C LEU A 50 -0.65 -4.81 0.57
N GLU A 51 -0.06 -4.66 1.74
CA GLU A 51 -0.21 -5.65 2.81
C GLU A 51 -1.58 -5.57 3.49
N LYS A 52 -2.06 -4.37 3.78
CA LYS A 52 -3.34 -4.19 4.52
C LYS A 52 -3.97 -2.83 4.30
N LEU A 53 -5.29 -2.79 4.24
CA LEU A 53 -6.10 -1.58 4.20
C LEU A 53 -6.77 -1.36 5.56
N GLN A 54 -6.36 -0.31 6.26
CA GLN A 54 -6.94 0.15 7.53
C GLN A 54 -7.87 1.33 7.28
N PRO A 55 -8.85 1.66 8.14
CA PRO A 55 -9.84 2.72 7.87
C PRO A 55 -9.32 4.12 7.46
N LYS A 56 -8.07 4.43 7.79
CA LYS A 56 -7.45 5.76 7.59
C LYS A 56 -6.06 5.69 6.94
N ALA A 57 -5.66 4.51 6.47
CA ALA A 57 -4.36 4.33 5.85
C ALA A 57 -4.21 2.96 5.18
N ALA A 58 -3.31 2.90 4.22
CA ALA A 58 -2.81 1.66 3.65
C ALA A 58 -1.45 1.30 4.27
N ILE A 59 -1.23 0.01 4.50
CA ILE A 59 0.05 -0.56 4.92
C ILE A 59 0.64 -1.23 3.69
N PHE A 60 1.85 -0.81 3.34
CA PHE A 60 2.63 -1.39 2.26
C PHE A 60 3.85 -2.09 2.84
N SER A 61 4.28 -3.15 2.17
CA SER A 61 5.54 -3.83 2.43
C SER A 61 6.44 -3.67 1.21
N PHE A 62 7.66 -3.17 1.41
CA PHE A 62 8.67 -3.05 0.37
C PHE A 62 9.98 -3.69 0.80
N LYS A 63 10.44 -4.74 0.12
CA LYS A 63 11.68 -5.48 0.46
C LYS A 63 11.78 -5.87 1.94
N GLY A 64 10.65 -6.25 2.54
CA GLY A 64 10.56 -6.61 3.97
C GLY A 64 10.35 -5.44 4.94
N TYR A 65 10.35 -4.20 4.44
CA TYR A 65 10.05 -3.00 5.23
C TYR A 65 8.59 -2.61 5.12
N ARG A 66 7.91 -2.50 6.26
CA ARG A 66 6.52 -2.03 6.31
C ARG A 66 6.45 -0.54 6.51
N TYR A 67 5.67 0.14 5.70
CA TYR A 67 5.36 1.56 5.86
C TYR A 67 3.87 1.83 5.74
N ARG A 68 3.42 2.92 6.36
CA ARG A 68 2.03 3.35 6.35
C ARG A 68 1.89 4.59 5.50
N VAL A 69 0.92 4.57 4.61
CA VAL A 69 0.52 5.72 3.80
C VAL A 69 -0.88 6.13 4.24
N PRO A 70 -1.07 7.30 4.85
CA PRO A 70 -2.39 7.88 5.02
C PRO A 70 -2.96 8.27 3.65
N TYR A 71 -4.26 8.17 3.49
CA TYR A 71 -5.00 8.56 2.29
C TYR A 71 -6.14 9.51 2.67
#